data_AF-A0A7J6R5J6-F1
#
_entry.id   AF-A0A7J6R5J6-F1
#
_cell.length_a   1.000
_cell.length_b   1.000
_cell.length_c   1.000
_cell.angle_alpha   90.00
_cell.angle_beta   90.00
_cell.angle_gamma   90.00
#
_symmetry.space_group_name_H-M   'P 1'
#
loop_
_entity.id
_entity.type
_entity.pdbx_description
1 polymer ?
#
loop_
_entity_poly.entity_id
_entity_poly.type
_entity_poly.pdbx_seq_one_letter_code
_entity_poly.pdbx_strand_id
1 'polypeptide(L)'
;TSVLAACFAIMATIMARVRESWERRTYLTDIEYRSWQQRAQRLLSEFMPSSALEAYLADKYIASLYKNMTLLFADICNYTAYAEKTPPERVVSLLTSLFSQFDYLSDTYSIYKVNLVGELTGLFSELDADLATRASA
;
A
#
# COMPACT_ATOMS: atom_id res chain seq x y z
N THR A 1 -41.79 7.59 50.29
CA THR A 1 -41.85 6.81 49.03
C THR A 1 -41.66 7.67 47.79
N SER A 2 -42.27 8.87 47.72
CA SER A 2 -42.18 9.77 46.55
C SER A 2 -40.78 10.30 46.21
N VAL A 3 -39.96 10.61 47.22
CA VAL A 3 -38.59 11.14 47.02
C VAL A 3 -37.65 10.08 46.42
N LEU A 4 -37.74 8.83 46.88
CA LEU A 4 -36.92 7.73 46.37
C LEU A 4 -37.23 7.43 44.88
N ALA A 5 -38.50 7.50 44.49
CA ALA A 5 -38.90 7.33 43.10
C ALA A 5 -38.33 8.43 42.18
N ALA A 6 -38.32 9.69 42.66
CA ALA A 6 -37.73 10.80 41.93
C ALA A 6 -36.20 10.64 41.75
N CYS A 7 -35.48 10.22 42.80
CA CYS A 7 -34.05 9.94 42.71
C CYS A 7 -33.74 8.82 41.71
N PHE A 8 -34.54 7.76 41.68
CA PHE A 8 -34.36 6.67 40.73
C PHE A 8 -34.60 7.11 39.28
N ALA A 9 -35.63 7.93 39.04
CA ALA A 9 -35.90 8.48 37.71
C ALA A 9 -34.77 9.41 37.22
N ILE A 10 -34.23 10.26 38.11
CA ILE A 10 -33.10 11.13 37.78
C ILE A 10 -31.84 10.29 37.50
N MET A 11 -31.57 9.27 38.31
CA MET A 11 -30.44 8.37 38.09
C MET A 11 -30.57 7.61 36.76
N ALA A 12 -31.77 7.09 36.43
CA ALA A 12 -32.03 6.40 35.18
C ALA A 12 -31.86 7.30 33.94
N THR A 13 -32.32 8.55 34.02
CA THR A 13 -32.14 9.53 32.93
C THR A 13 -30.67 9.92 32.76
N ILE A 14 -29.91 10.11 33.85
CA ILE A 14 -28.47 10.34 33.81
C ILE A 14 -27.75 9.15 33.19
N MET A 15 -28.05 7.91 33.62
CA MET A 15 -27.45 6.71 33.05
C MET A 15 -27.76 6.56 31.55
N ALA A 16 -28.99 6.84 31.12
CA ALA A 16 -29.36 6.79 29.71
C ALA A 16 -28.55 7.80 28.87
N ARG A 17 -28.39 9.04 29.36
CA ARG A 17 -27.59 10.08 28.68
C ARG A 17 -26.11 9.74 28.65
N VAL A 18 -25.59 9.15 29.73
CA VAL A 18 -24.21 8.69 29.82
C VAL A 18 -23.99 7.55 28.83
N ARG A 19 -24.87 6.54 28.77
CA ARG A 19 -24.80 5.42 27.82
C ARG A 19 -24.82 5.90 26.37
N GLU A 20 -25.76 6.77 26.02
CA GLU A 20 -25.83 7.36 24.67
C GLU A 20 -24.54 8.13 24.33
N SER A 21 -23.97 8.84 25.29
CA SER A 21 -22.71 9.57 25.09
C SER A 21 -21.52 8.64 24.90
N TRP A 22 -21.47 7.50 25.62
CA TRP A 22 -20.45 6.47 25.42
C TRP A 22 -20.59 5.82 24.04
N GLU A 23 -21.81 5.38 23.68
CA GLU A 23 -22.10 4.76 22.38
C GLU A 23 -21.67 5.69 21.23
N ARG A 24 -21.97 6.99 21.31
CA ARG A 24 -21.53 7.97 20.31
C ARG A 24 -20.01 8.08 20.21
N ARG A 25 -19.29 8.12 21.33
CA ARG A 25 -17.81 8.21 21.33
C ARG A 25 -17.16 6.94 20.78
N THR A 26 -17.68 5.77 21.15
CA THR A 26 -17.21 4.50 20.60
C THR A 26 -17.49 4.40 19.11
N TYR A 27 -18.65 4.88 18.65
CA TYR A 27 -18.98 4.88 17.23
C TYR A 27 -18.06 5.78 16.40
N LEU A 28 -17.77 6.99 16.86
CA LEU A 28 -16.87 7.92 16.15
C LEU A 28 -15.45 7.36 16.06
N THR A 29 -14.93 6.82 17.16
CA THR A 29 -13.60 6.19 17.17
C THR A 29 -13.53 4.95 16.28
N ASP A 30 -14.60 4.14 16.22
CA ASP A 30 -14.67 2.98 15.32
C ASP A 30 -14.67 3.39 13.84
N ILE A 31 -15.38 4.48 13.47
CA ILE A 31 -15.34 5.01 12.10
C ILE A 31 -13.92 5.47 11.72
N GLU A 32 -13.29 6.27 12.59
CA GLU A 32 -11.93 6.76 12.33
C GLU A 32 -10.96 5.59 12.18
N TYR A 33 -11.01 4.62 13.10
CA TYR A 33 -10.18 3.43 13.05
C TYR A 33 -10.37 2.64 11.75
N ARG A 34 -11.61 2.41 11.32
CA ARG A 34 -11.91 1.75 10.04
C ARG A 34 -11.35 2.52 8.85
N SER A 35 -11.46 3.85 8.84
CA SER A 35 -10.92 4.67 7.77
C SER A 35 -9.39 4.58 7.68
N TRP A 36 -8.71 4.55 8.82
CA TRP A 36 -7.26 4.35 8.91
C TRP A 36 -6.86 2.96 8.45
N GLN A 37 -7.58 1.91 8.86
CA GLN A 37 -7.35 0.55 8.42
C GLN A 37 -7.51 0.41 6.90
N GLN A 38 -8.59 0.94 6.33
CA GLN A 38 -8.83 0.90 4.89
C GLN A 38 -7.73 1.63 4.12
N ARG A 39 -7.30 2.80 4.61
CA ARG A 39 -6.20 3.56 4.01
C ARG A 39 -4.89 2.80 4.09
N ALA A 40 -4.56 2.21 5.24
CA ALA A 40 -3.36 1.41 5.41
C ALA A 40 -3.36 0.19 4.48
N GLN A 41 -4.50 -0.52 4.39
CA GLN A 41 -4.62 -1.70 3.54
C GLN A 41 -4.50 -1.36 2.05
N ARG A 42 -5.11 -0.26 1.59
CA ARG A 42 -4.95 0.23 0.22
C ARG A 42 -3.49 0.53 -0.10
N LEU A 43 -2.81 1.28 0.76
CA LEU A 43 -1.39 1.62 0.56
C LEU A 43 -0.55 0.35 0.53
N LEU A 44 -0.76 -0.58 1.47
CA LEU A 44 -0.03 -1.84 1.49
C LEU A 44 -0.22 -2.64 0.18
N SER A 45 -1.45 -2.68 -0.37
CA SER A 45 -1.69 -3.35 -1.66
C SER A 45 -1.07 -2.62 -2.85
N GLU A 46 -0.83 -1.32 -2.76
CA GLU A 46 -0.15 -0.55 -3.81
C GLU A 46 1.38 -0.74 -3.76
N PHE A 47 1.94 -0.96 -2.57
CA PHE A 47 3.39 -1.10 -2.38
C PHE A 47 3.90 -2.54 -2.34
N MET A 48 3.04 -3.53 -2.03
CA MET A 48 3.42 -4.93 -1.93
C MET A 48 2.66 -5.79 -2.96
N PRO A 49 3.33 -6.77 -3.58
CA PRO A 49 2.64 -7.76 -4.38
C PRO A 49 1.71 -8.60 -3.49
N SER A 50 0.59 -9.05 -4.06
CA SER A 50 -0.48 -9.78 -3.36
C SER A 50 0.04 -10.97 -2.56
N SER A 51 0.99 -11.72 -3.13
CA SER A 51 1.61 -12.89 -2.49
C SER A 51 2.42 -12.54 -1.23
N ALA A 52 3.13 -11.41 -1.24
CA ALA A 52 3.87 -10.93 -0.08
C ALA A 52 2.92 -10.38 1.00
N LEU A 53 1.84 -9.71 0.58
CA LEU A 53 0.82 -9.20 1.49
C LEU A 53 0.10 -10.33 2.23
N GLU A 54 -0.30 -11.40 1.54
CA GLU A 54 -0.91 -12.58 2.17
C GLU A 54 0.03 -13.26 3.17
N ALA A 55 1.32 -13.38 2.82
CA ALA A 55 2.32 -13.92 3.73
C ALA A 55 2.51 -13.04 4.97
N TYR A 56 2.52 -11.71 4.79
CA TYR A 56 2.61 -10.75 5.88
C TYR A 56 1.40 -10.82 6.82
N LEU A 57 0.18 -10.88 6.28
CA LEU A 57 -1.05 -11.00 7.06
C LEU A 57 -1.14 -12.34 7.81
N ALA A 58 -0.53 -13.40 7.28
CA ALA A 58 -0.43 -14.70 7.93
C ALA A 58 0.70 -14.80 8.96
N ASP A 59 1.42 -13.71 9.24
CA ASP A 59 2.59 -13.65 10.13
C ASP A 59 3.67 -14.69 9.75
N LYS A 60 3.82 -14.95 8.45
CA LYS A 60 4.81 -15.88 7.89
C LYS A 60 6.02 -15.13 7.38
N TYR A 61 7.16 -15.82 7.35
CA TYR A 61 8.40 -15.28 6.84
C TYR A 61 8.26 -14.95 5.34
N ILE A 62 8.52 -13.69 4.97
CA ILE A 62 8.38 -13.17 3.60
C ILE A 62 9.70 -13.38 2.83
N ALA A 63 10.17 -14.63 2.74
CA ALA A 63 11.32 -14.97 1.92
C ALA A 63 10.96 -16.10 0.97
N SER A 64 10.86 -15.75 -0.31
CA SER A 64 10.59 -16.69 -1.39
C SER A 64 11.87 -16.99 -2.17
N LEU A 65 12.13 -18.27 -2.40
CA LEU A 65 13.23 -18.72 -3.25
C LEU A 65 12.70 -18.92 -4.67
N TYR A 66 13.17 -18.11 -5.62
CA TYR A 66 12.86 -18.24 -7.04
C TYR A 66 13.99 -18.96 -7.75
N LYS A 67 13.71 -20.14 -8.34
CA LYS A 67 14.73 -20.94 -9.05
C LYS A 67 14.99 -20.45 -10.48
N ASN A 68 13.96 -19.91 -11.14
CA ASN A 68 14.03 -19.39 -12.50
C ASN A 68 13.49 -17.96 -12.48
N MET A 69 14.37 -16.97 -12.47
CA MET A 69 14.03 -15.55 -12.47
C MET A 69 15.00 -14.80 -13.38
N THR A 70 14.48 -13.87 -14.17
CA THR A 70 15.27 -12.95 -14.99
C THR A 70 15.27 -11.56 -14.33
N LEU A 71 16.45 -10.96 -14.18
CA LEU A 71 16.62 -9.60 -13.69
C LEU A 71 17.07 -8.70 -14.83
N LEU A 72 16.36 -7.58 -15.03
CA LEU A 72 16.72 -6.55 -15.98
C LEU A 72 17.27 -5.32 -15.24
N PHE A 73 18.50 -4.96 -15.59
CA PHE A 73 19.15 -3.71 -15.17
C PHE A 73 19.16 -2.75 -16.36
N ALA A 74 18.67 -1.53 -16.18
CA ALA A 74 18.65 -0.51 -17.22
C ALA A 74 19.03 0.85 -16.65
N ASP A 75 20.04 1.50 -17.22
CA ASP A 75 20.47 2.84 -16.81
C ASP A 75 20.41 3.81 -17.99
N ILE A 76 20.18 5.09 -17.71
CA ILE A 76 20.13 6.15 -18.73
C ILE A 76 21.56 6.64 -19.00
N CYS A 77 22.09 6.24 -20.15
CA CYS A 77 23.42 6.69 -20.59
C CYS A 77 23.55 8.21 -20.55
N ASN A 78 24.60 8.69 -19.89
CA ASN A 78 24.98 10.11 -19.82
C ASN A 78 23.91 11.04 -19.20
N TYR A 79 23.05 10.50 -18.34
CA TYR A 79 21.99 11.26 -17.66
C TYR A 79 22.52 12.47 -16.88
N THR A 80 23.63 12.32 -16.13
CA THR A 80 24.19 13.40 -15.29
C THR A 80 24.55 14.63 -16.11
N ALA A 81 25.29 14.45 -17.21
CA ALA A 81 25.69 15.57 -18.08
C ALA A 81 24.49 16.21 -18.81
N TYR A 82 23.43 15.43 -19.07
CA TYR A 82 22.18 15.95 -19.62
C TYR A 82 21.43 16.79 -18.59
N ALA A 83 21.29 16.30 -17.35
CA ALA A 83 20.59 16.96 -16.27
C ALA A 83 21.26 18.28 -15.86
N GLU A 84 22.59 18.35 -15.87
CA GLU A 84 23.35 19.58 -15.59
C GLU A 84 23.09 20.71 -16.60
N LYS A 85 22.79 20.36 -17.86
CA LYS A 85 22.63 21.33 -18.97
C LYS A 85 21.17 21.66 -19.27
N THR A 86 20.23 20.98 -18.64
CA THR A 86 18.81 21.03 -18.99
C THR A 86 18.01 21.63 -17.82
N PRO A 87 17.02 22.50 -18.08
CA PRO A 87 16.16 23.00 -17.01
C PRO A 87 15.43 21.84 -16.29
N PRO A 88 15.29 21.90 -14.95
CA PRO A 88 14.73 20.81 -14.15
C PRO A 88 13.37 20.31 -14.65
N GLU A 89 12.50 21.21 -15.08
CA GLU A 89 11.16 20.90 -15.61
C GLU A 89 11.22 19.95 -16.81
N ARG A 90 12.21 20.13 -17.68
CA ARG A 90 12.38 19.32 -18.90
C ARG A 90 13.00 17.96 -18.58
N VAL A 91 13.90 17.90 -17.60
CA VAL A 91 14.43 16.63 -17.09
C VAL A 91 13.31 15.79 -16.48
N VAL A 92 12.48 16.39 -15.62
CA VAL A 92 11.33 15.71 -15.00
C VAL A 92 10.32 15.25 -16.06
N SER A 93 10.01 16.10 -17.05
CA SER A 93 9.11 15.74 -18.15
C SER A 93 9.63 14.54 -18.97
N LEU A 94 10.93 14.50 -19.26
CA LEU A 94 11.58 13.38 -19.95
C LEU A 94 11.47 12.09 -19.13
N LEU A 95 11.88 12.14 -17.86
CA LEU A 95 11.83 10.98 -16.98
C LEU A 95 10.40 10.48 -16.79
N THR A 96 9.44 11.38 -16.64
CA THR A 96 8.02 11.04 -16.49
C THR A 96 7.53 10.28 -17.72
N SER A 97 7.86 10.75 -18.92
CA SER A 97 7.47 10.10 -20.19
C SER A 97 8.13 8.72 -20.35
N LEU A 98 9.41 8.61 -20.00
CA LEU A 98 10.18 7.37 -20.07
C LEU A 98 9.64 6.33 -19.07
N PHE A 99 9.47 6.70 -17.79
CA PHE A 99 8.93 5.80 -16.78
C PHE A 99 7.48 5.41 -17.05
N SER A 100 6.65 6.31 -17.58
CA SER A 100 5.27 5.97 -17.96
C SER A 100 5.21 4.89 -19.04
N GLN A 101 6.13 4.92 -20.02
CA GLN A 101 6.22 3.87 -21.04
C GLN A 101 6.70 2.55 -20.45
N PHE A 102 7.68 2.60 -19.54
CA PHE A 102 8.11 1.40 -18.83
C PHE A 102 7.00 0.81 -17.96
N ASP A 103 6.25 1.64 -17.25
CA ASP A 103 5.13 1.21 -16.41
C ASP A 103 4.03 0.56 -17.27
N TYR A 104 3.73 1.13 -18.44
CA TYR A 104 2.81 0.52 -19.41
C TYR A 104 3.28 -0.86 -19.89
N LEU A 105 4.58 -0.99 -20.22
CA LEU A 105 5.15 -2.27 -20.63
C LEU A 105 5.16 -3.28 -19.47
N SER A 106 5.50 -2.85 -18.25
CA SER A 106 5.49 -3.76 -17.09
C SER A 106 4.09 -4.28 -16.79
N ASP A 107 3.07 -3.45 -16.90
CA ASP A 107 1.67 -3.87 -16.73
C ASP A 107 1.26 -4.86 -17.83
N THR A 108 1.68 -4.62 -19.08
CA THR A 108 1.37 -5.50 -20.21
C THR A 108 2.00 -6.89 -20.08
N TYR A 109 3.24 -6.95 -19.59
CA TYR A 109 4.01 -8.19 -19.46
C TYR A 109 3.98 -8.78 -18.04
N SER A 110 3.17 -8.24 -17.12
CA SER A 110 3.10 -8.66 -15.71
C SER A 110 4.49 -8.71 -15.03
N ILE A 111 5.32 -7.71 -15.28
CA ILE A 111 6.68 -7.58 -14.74
C ILE A 111 6.60 -6.91 -13.37
N TYR A 112 7.30 -7.48 -12.38
CA TYR A 112 7.43 -6.90 -11.05
C TYR A 112 8.54 -5.85 -11.00
N LYS A 113 8.17 -4.59 -10.74
CA LYS A 113 9.12 -3.48 -10.61
C LYS A 113 9.74 -3.45 -9.21
N VAL A 114 11.08 -3.45 -9.14
CA VAL A 114 11.82 -3.33 -7.88
C VAL A 114 12.46 -1.95 -7.82
N ASN A 115 12.01 -1.12 -6.88
CA ASN A 115 12.61 0.18 -6.64
C ASN A 115 13.80 0.03 -5.68
N LEU A 116 15.02 0.17 -6.19
CA LEU A 116 16.22 0.30 -5.35
C LEU A 116 16.43 1.76 -4.96
N VAL A 117 16.72 2.01 -3.68
CA VAL A 117 17.12 3.33 -3.20
C VAL A 117 18.63 3.47 -3.39
N GLY A 118 19.08 4.30 -4.33
CA GLY A 118 20.49 4.55 -4.66
C GLY A 118 20.68 5.07 -6.10
N GLU A 119 21.89 5.49 -6.49
CA GLU A 119 22.23 6.10 -7.81
C GLU A 119 21.91 5.24 -9.06
N LEU A 120 21.47 4.00 -8.87
CA LEU A 120 21.04 3.12 -9.95
C LEU A 120 19.56 3.35 -10.26
N THR A 121 19.32 3.93 -11.43
CA THR A 121 17.98 4.03 -11.99
C THR A 121 17.48 2.63 -12.40
N GLY A 122 16.23 2.28 -12.02
CA GLY A 122 15.36 1.25 -12.61
C GLY A 122 15.84 -0.22 -12.65
N LEU A 123 15.39 -1.04 -11.70
CA LEU A 123 15.48 -2.52 -11.79
C LEU A 123 14.09 -3.09 -12.09
N PHE A 124 13.95 -3.75 -13.24
CA PHE A 124 12.73 -4.48 -13.60
C PHE A 124 12.99 -5.97 -13.39
N SER A 125 12.14 -6.65 -12.62
CA SER A 125 12.22 -8.10 -12.43
C SER A 125 10.98 -8.77 -12.98
N GLU A 126 11.16 -9.81 -13.78
CA GLU A 126 10.05 -10.64 -14.25
C GLU A 126 9.54 -11.48 -13.06
N LEU A 127 8.25 -11.38 -12.72
CA LEU A 127 7.66 -12.25 -11.69
C LEU A 127 6.21 -12.58 -12.04
N ASP A 128 6.05 -13.56 -12.92
CA ASP A 128 4.79 -14.28 -13.04
C ASP A 128 4.88 -15.58 -12.22
N ALA A 129 4.26 -15.56 -11.03
CA ALA A 129 4.14 -16.73 -10.18
C ALA A 129 3.01 -17.68 -10.64
N ASP A 130 2.11 -17.24 -11.52
CA ASP A 130 0.95 -18.02 -11.98
C ASP A 130 1.22 -18.80 -13.28
N LEU A 131 2.17 -18.36 -14.13
CA LEU A 131 2.57 -19.12 -15.32
C LEU A 131 3.47 -20.33 -15.01
N ALA A 132 4.25 -20.30 -13.93
CA ALA A 132 5.11 -21.43 -13.53
C ALA A 132 4.30 -22.65 -13.05
N THR A 133 3.07 -22.45 -12.55
CA THR A 133 2.19 -23.55 -12.11
C THR A 133 1.40 -24.17 -13.26
N ARG A 134 1.19 -23.45 -14.36
CA ARG A 134 0.49 -23.96 -15.57
C ARG A 134 1.40 -24.67 -16.57
N ALA A 135 2.71 -24.48 -16.49
CA ALA A 135 3.69 -25.19 -17.32
C ALA A 135 4.17 -26.53 -16.71
N SER A 136 3.65 -26.93 -15.54
CA SER A 136 3.96 -28.23 -14.91
C SER A 136 2.75 -29.16 -14.77
N ALA A 137 1.67 -28.89 -15.51
CA ALA A 137 0.56 -29.81 -15.76
C ALA A 137 0.48 -30.13 -17.26
#